data_AF-A0A370PUQ7-F1
#
_entry.id   AF-A0A370PUQ7-F1
#
_cell.length_a   1.000
_cell.length_b   1.000
_cell.length_c   1.000
_cell.angle_alpha   90.00
_cell.angle_beta   90.00
_cell.angle_gamma   90.00
#
_symmetry.space_group_name_H-M   'P 1'
#
loop_
_entity.id
_entity.type
_entity.pdbx_description
1 polymer ?
#
loop_
_entity_poly.entity_id
_entity_poly.type
_entity_poly.pdbx_seq_one_letter_code
_entity_poly.pdbx_strand_id
1 'polypeptide(L)'
;MPAKDLKVVIVGGSIAGLLLANALARQGIDFIVLEGRSEVAPCDGAGLCVLSGGARILDQLGVFEDIQAYGGPISVQRIWRDDGQLLGHTETLALIPVRYGYPVIFVERQRVLQVLFEHLPDTKRVLLGKKVIDVTASDDKAIVKCLDGTNYEADIIVGADGIHSITRRKMIRDIISNCPRSHISHGQLGRVFTAQYAAVFGLSRPTPGMKIGHCNRTFADGFSFFNAVGRKGQIFWFLFRDMGKVYSEKDIPRFDQNKIEKDIAPFLNKYVAEGVRFQDIFKNRVRCAHVPIEEGFLTQWAWGRYACIGDSVHKTTPNLGQGGNGAIESAASLANTIVSIAHSVKLESLSVPEISASLDEWARSRQRRMKLICDLGNSFTRLEAFHTLKDKALGLYLGKYQVDAIADILCDTTVGAEKLSFLPLPEKSAHVTMPFDPEKGIHAAPRVRSLMLRALLPFILIFAVQPTVRGFMNSRILKPVSISYEHEAQAFDFLGYDINYQSIQALAAMSRIADLGAILGIWALESCRTGNVATLMSL
;
A
#
# COMPACT_ATOMS: atom_id res chain seq x y z
N MET A 1 6.20 -32.26 -36.44
CA MET A 1 5.66 -32.47 -35.08
C MET A 1 4.75 -31.29 -34.77
N PRO A 2 3.64 -31.43 -34.03
CA PRO A 2 2.89 -30.26 -33.60
C PRO A 2 3.79 -29.34 -32.76
N ALA A 3 3.62 -28.03 -32.87
CA ALA A 3 4.35 -27.05 -32.09
C ALA A 3 4.19 -27.38 -30.59
N LYS A 4 5.30 -27.39 -29.83
CA LYS A 4 5.27 -27.69 -28.39
C LYS A 4 4.65 -26.50 -27.67
N ASP A 5 3.48 -26.64 -27.06
CA ASP A 5 2.88 -25.53 -26.30
C ASP A 5 3.69 -25.21 -25.02
N LEU A 6 3.89 -23.91 -24.73
CA LEU A 6 4.58 -23.43 -23.53
C LEU A 6 3.81 -23.85 -22.27
N LYS A 7 4.49 -24.54 -21.36
CA LYS A 7 3.87 -25.04 -20.12
C LYS A 7 4.36 -24.33 -18.86
N VAL A 8 3.41 -23.84 -18.06
CA VAL A 8 3.68 -23.12 -16.80
C VAL A 8 3.19 -23.91 -15.58
N VAL A 9 4.03 -24.12 -14.58
CA VAL A 9 3.61 -24.67 -13.28
C VAL A 9 3.61 -23.56 -12.24
N ILE A 10 2.44 -23.26 -11.69
CA ILE A 10 2.23 -22.26 -10.64
C ILE A 10 2.20 -22.97 -9.28
N VAL A 11 3.18 -22.68 -8.43
CA VAL A 11 3.27 -23.22 -7.07
C VAL A 11 2.56 -22.28 -6.11
N GLY A 12 1.37 -22.66 -5.64
CA GLY A 12 0.53 -21.91 -4.70
C GLY A 12 -0.71 -21.29 -5.34
N GLY A 13 -1.89 -21.61 -4.80
CA GLY A 13 -3.20 -21.04 -5.14
C GLY A 13 -3.51 -19.76 -4.36
N SER A 14 -2.51 -18.88 -4.22
CA SER A 14 -2.71 -17.55 -3.61
C SER A 14 -3.45 -16.60 -4.57
N ILE A 15 -3.76 -15.38 -4.12
CA ILE A 15 -4.35 -14.35 -4.99
C ILE A 15 -3.47 -14.14 -6.24
N ALA A 16 -2.14 -14.10 -6.08
CA ALA A 16 -1.22 -13.96 -7.19
C ALA A 16 -1.28 -15.16 -8.14
N GLY A 17 -1.30 -16.38 -7.59
CA GLY A 17 -1.31 -17.62 -8.37
C GLY A 17 -2.61 -17.80 -9.16
N LEU A 18 -3.77 -17.60 -8.52
CA LEU A 18 -5.07 -17.70 -9.19
C LEU A 18 -5.30 -16.56 -10.19
N LEU A 19 -4.80 -15.35 -9.91
CA LEU A 19 -4.87 -14.26 -10.89
C LEU A 19 -4.03 -14.55 -12.12
N LEU A 20 -2.80 -15.05 -11.93
CA LEU A 20 -1.96 -15.48 -13.05
C LEU A 20 -2.62 -16.60 -13.84
N ALA A 21 -3.20 -17.61 -13.17
CA ALA A 21 -3.92 -18.69 -13.83
C ALA A 21 -5.08 -18.17 -14.72
N ASN A 22 -5.88 -17.22 -14.21
CA ASN A 22 -6.93 -16.58 -15.00
C ASN A 22 -6.37 -15.83 -16.22
N ALA A 23 -5.27 -15.09 -16.02
CA ALA A 23 -4.62 -14.35 -17.09
C ALA A 23 -4.05 -15.27 -18.20
N LEU A 24 -3.41 -16.38 -17.83
CA LEU A 24 -2.89 -17.38 -18.78
C LEU A 24 -4.03 -18.11 -19.51
N ALA A 25 -5.12 -18.43 -18.82
CA ALA A 25 -6.30 -19.05 -19.43
C ALA A 25 -6.91 -18.18 -20.53
N ARG A 26 -6.90 -16.85 -20.37
CA ARG A 26 -7.38 -15.88 -21.39
C ARG A 26 -6.56 -15.88 -22.69
N GLN A 27 -5.37 -16.48 -22.68
CA GLN A 27 -4.50 -16.59 -23.86
C GLN A 27 -4.26 -18.05 -24.28
N GLY A 28 -4.97 -19.01 -23.67
CA GLY A 28 -4.85 -20.43 -24.01
C GLY A 28 -3.48 -21.05 -23.68
N ILE A 29 -2.69 -20.43 -22.80
CA ILE A 29 -1.37 -20.94 -22.38
C ILE A 29 -1.58 -22.13 -21.44
N ASP A 30 -0.81 -23.21 -21.61
CA ASP A 30 -0.94 -24.40 -20.76
C ASP A 30 -0.37 -24.13 -19.36
N PHE A 31 -1.20 -24.36 -18.34
CA PHE A 31 -0.79 -24.22 -16.95
C PHE A 31 -1.44 -25.22 -16.01
N ILE A 32 -0.77 -25.43 -14.87
CA ILE A 32 -1.37 -26.05 -13.68
C ILE A 32 -1.04 -25.23 -12.43
N VAL A 33 -1.95 -25.21 -11.46
CA VAL A 33 -1.75 -24.62 -10.14
C VAL A 33 -1.66 -25.74 -9.11
N LEU A 34 -0.58 -25.75 -8.33
CA LEU A 34 -0.36 -26.72 -7.25
C LEU A 34 -0.62 -26.03 -5.91
N GLU A 35 -1.76 -26.29 -5.29
CA GLU A 35 -2.14 -25.74 -3.99
C GLU A 35 -1.93 -26.78 -2.89
N GLY A 36 -1.18 -26.41 -1.84
CA GLY A 36 -0.82 -27.32 -0.76
C GLY A 36 -1.97 -27.64 0.21
N ARG A 37 -2.96 -26.76 0.30
CA ARG A 37 -4.16 -26.94 1.12
C ARG A 37 -5.19 -27.81 0.41
N SER A 38 -6.11 -28.38 1.20
CA SER A 38 -7.24 -29.17 0.72
C SER A 38 -8.41 -28.33 0.18
N GLU A 39 -8.35 -27.01 0.31
CA GLU A 39 -9.39 -26.06 -0.11
C GLU A 39 -8.75 -24.83 -0.78
N VAL A 40 -9.40 -24.30 -1.82
CA VAL A 40 -8.89 -23.14 -2.59
C VAL A 40 -9.09 -21.83 -1.83
N ALA A 41 -10.26 -21.69 -1.20
CA ALA A 41 -10.70 -20.48 -0.52
C ALA A 41 -10.93 -20.78 0.97
N PRO A 42 -9.86 -20.94 1.75
CA PRO A 42 -9.95 -21.19 3.17
C PRO A 42 -10.63 -20.03 3.92
N CYS A 43 -11.42 -20.35 4.94
CA CYS A 43 -12.06 -19.38 5.82
C CYS A 43 -11.09 -18.81 6.86
N ASP A 44 -9.87 -18.48 6.43
CA ASP A 44 -8.81 -17.93 7.27
C ASP A 44 -8.21 -16.65 6.67
N GLY A 45 -7.52 -15.91 7.52
CA GLY A 45 -6.88 -14.65 7.15
C GLY A 45 -7.77 -13.40 7.28
N ALA A 46 -7.14 -12.27 6.97
CA ALA A 46 -7.70 -10.94 7.18
C ALA A 46 -8.60 -10.48 6.02
N GLY A 47 -9.25 -9.33 6.21
CA GLY A 47 -9.82 -8.59 5.08
C GLY A 47 -8.74 -8.13 4.10
N LEU A 48 -9.08 -8.10 2.82
CA LEU A 48 -8.29 -7.50 1.76
C LEU A 48 -8.87 -6.14 1.39
N CYS A 49 -8.01 -5.14 1.32
CA CYS A 49 -8.32 -3.87 0.68
C CYS A 49 -8.01 -4.01 -0.82
N VAL A 50 -9.01 -3.88 -1.69
CA VAL A 50 -8.79 -3.80 -3.14
C VAL A 50 -8.77 -2.32 -3.53
N LEU A 51 -7.63 -1.88 -4.05
CA LEU A 51 -7.41 -0.53 -4.55
C LEU A 51 -7.71 -0.46 -6.04
N SER A 52 -7.92 0.74 -6.58
CA SER A 52 -8.40 0.93 -7.95
C SER A 52 -7.45 0.34 -9.02
N GLY A 53 -6.14 0.28 -8.76
CA GLY A 53 -5.18 -0.38 -9.65
C GLY A 53 -5.40 -1.88 -9.75
N GLY A 54 -5.59 -2.55 -8.60
CA GLY A 54 -5.94 -3.98 -8.56
C GLY A 54 -7.35 -4.25 -9.09
N ALA A 55 -8.32 -3.39 -8.75
CA ALA A 55 -9.69 -3.46 -9.25
C ALA A 55 -9.76 -3.45 -10.78
N ARG A 56 -9.00 -2.55 -11.43
CA ARG A 56 -8.92 -2.48 -12.89
C ARG A 56 -8.40 -3.78 -13.51
N ILE A 57 -7.37 -4.40 -12.93
CA ILE A 57 -6.84 -5.69 -13.40
C ILE A 57 -7.89 -6.79 -13.22
N LEU A 58 -8.61 -6.80 -12.10
CA LEU A 58 -9.70 -7.76 -11.84
C LEU A 58 -10.87 -7.56 -12.82
N ASP A 59 -11.19 -6.32 -13.20
CA ASP A 59 -12.22 -6.01 -14.19
C ASP A 59 -11.77 -6.43 -15.61
N GLN A 60 -10.48 -6.27 -15.97
CA GLN A 60 -9.94 -6.85 -17.23
C GLN A 60 -10.17 -8.36 -17.32
N LEU A 61 -10.16 -9.07 -16.19
CA LEU A 61 -10.45 -10.51 -16.12
C LEU A 61 -11.95 -10.82 -16.03
N GLY A 62 -12.81 -9.82 -15.87
CA GLY A 62 -14.26 -9.94 -15.73
C GLY A 62 -14.72 -10.44 -14.36
N VAL A 63 -13.92 -10.24 -13.30
CA VAL A 63 -14.20 -10.79 -11.96
C VAL A 63 -14.45 -9.72 -10.89
N PHE A 64 -14.29 -8.44 -11.23
CA PHE A 64 -14.33 -7.36 -10.24
C PHE A 64 -15.72 -7.14 -9.66
N GLU A 65 -16.78 -7.20 -10.47
CA GLU A 65 -18.17 -6.99 -10.05
C GLU A 65 -18.58 -7.98 -8.97
N ASP A 66 -18.21 -9.26 -9.14
CA ASP A 66 -18.51 -10.32 -8.19
C ASP A 66 -17.74 -10.15 -6.88
N ILE A 67 -16.49 -9.71 -6.94
CA ILE A 67 -15.71 -9.34 -5.75
C ILE A 67 -16.34 -8.13 -5.05
N GLN A 68 -16.72 -7.11 -5.82
CA GLN A 68 -17.34 -5.89 -5.32
C GLN A 68 -18.69 -6.18 -4.66
N ALA A 69 -19.44 -7.19 -5.12
CA ALA A 69 -20.70 -7.59 -4.51
C ALA A 69 -20.53 -8.03 -3.03
N TYR A 70 -19.37 -8.59 -2.67
CA TYR A 70 -19.05 -8.93 -1.28
C TYR A 70 -18.46 -7.76 -0.49
N GLY A 71 -17.89 -6.77 -1.18
CA GLY A 71 -17.29 -5.57 -0.58
C GLY A 71 -18.28 -4.40 -0.45
N GLY A 72 -17.89 -3.40 0.35
CA GLY A 72 -18.55 -2.09 0.36
C GLY A 72 -17.53 -0.98 0.05
N PRO A 73 -17.93 0.08 -0.68
CA PRO A 73 -17.04 1.20 -0.96
C PRO A 73 -16.73 1.97 0.32
N ILE A 74 -15.49 2.41 0.47
CA ILE A 74 -15.04 3.30 1.54
C ILE A 74 -14.92 4.71 0.96
N SER A 75 -15.62 5.67 1.58
CA SER A 75 -15.71 7.06 1.12
C SER A 75 -15.15 8.06 2.12
N VAL A 76 -15.12 7.72 3.42
CA VAL A 76 -14.70 8.65 4.48
C VAL A 76 -13.57 8.04 5.29
N GLN A 77 -12.54 8.84 5.55
CA GLN A 77 -11.44 8.48 6.45
C GLN A 77 -11.40 9.40 7.66
N ARG A 78 -11.18 8.83 8.84
CA ARG A 78 -10.93 9.57 10.08
C ARG A 78 -9.65 9.10 10.76
N ILE A 79 -8.91 10.04 11.35
CA ILE A 79 -7.67 9.76 12.08
C ILE A 79 -7.86 10.20 13.53
N TRP A 80 -7.59 9.28 14.45
CA TRP A 80 -7.86 9.39 15.88
C TRP A 80 -6.57 9.23 16.69
N ARG A 81 -6.60 9.71 17.92
CA ARG A 81 -5.73 9.30 19.01
C ARG A 81 -6.40 8.20 19.84
N ASP A 82 -5.59 7.47 20.59
CA ASP A 82 -6.05 6.33 21.39
C ASP A 82 -6.89 6.72 22.62
N ASP A 83 -6.90 8.01 22.97
CA ASP A 83 -7.77 8.65 23.96
C ASP A 83 -9.14 9.08 23.40
N GLY A 84 -9.36 8.92 22.09
CA GLY A 84 -10.60 9.28 21.40
C GLY A 84 -10.59 10.67 20.76
N GLN A 85 -9.48 11.43 20.86
CA GLN A 85 -9.36 12.71 20.17
C GLN A 85 -9.33 12.51 18.65
N LEU A 86 -10.26 13.14 17.93
CA LEU A 86 -10.20 13.24 16.47
C LEU A 86 -9.07 14.19 16.08
N LEU A 87 -8.08 13.71 15.33
CA LEU A 87 -7.07 14.57 14.73
C LEU A 87 -7.62 15.28 13.49
N GLY A 88 -8.35 14.55 12.65
CA GLY A 88 -8.93 15.07 11.43
C GLY A 88 -9.76 14.05 10.66
N HIS A 89 -10.51 14.52 9.67
CA HIS A 89 -11.28 13.68 8.76
C HIS A 89 -11.21 14.18 7.32
N THR A 90 -11.45 13.28 6.37
CA THR A 90 -11.54 13.60 4.94
C THR A 90 -12.55 12.71 4.24
N GLU A 91 -13.19 13.25 3.21
CA GLU A 91 -14.06 12.52 2.28
C GLU A 91 -13.39 12.33 0.90
N THR A 92 -12.10 12.63 0.78
CA THR A 92 -11.34 12.55 -0.48
C THR A 92 -11.30 11.12 -1.04
N LEU A 93 -11.54 10.08 -0.22
CA LEU A 93 -11.71 8.71 -0.72
C LEU A 93 -12.95 8.56 -1.62
N ALA A 94 -13.99 9.38 -1.45
CA ALA A 94 -15.16 9.43 -2.32
C ALA A 94 -14.84 9.92 -3.74
N LEU A 95 -13.70 10.60 -3.94
CA LEU A 95 -13.23 11.04 -5.27
C LEU A 95 -12.51 9.93 -6.05
N ILE A 96 -12.07 8.86 -5.39
CA ILE A 96 -11.32 7.76 -6.03
C ILE A 96 -12.12 7.09 -7.18
N PRO A 97 -13.43 6.78 -7.04
CA PRO A 97 -14.23 6.28 -8.15
C PRO A 97 -14.29 7.22 -9.35
N VAL A 98 -14.34 8.53 -9.14
CA VAL A 98 -14.35 9.52 -10.23
C VAL A 98 -12.97 9.61 -10.90
N ARG A 99 -11.90 9.45 -10.12
CA ARG A 99 -10.52 9.51 -10.59
C ARG A 99 -10.09 8.29 -11.39
N TYR A 100 -10.57 7.10 -11.03
CA TYR A 100 -10.07 5.84 -11.58
C TYR A 100 -11.15 4.86 -12.07
N GLY A 101 -12.43 5.13 -11.83
CA GLY A 101 -13.54 4.25 -12.17
C GLY A 101 -13.89 3.22 -11.09
N TYR A 102 -13.02 3.05 -10.08
CA TYR A 102 -13.17 2.00 -9.07
C TYR A 102 -13.02 2.55 -7.64
N PRO A 103 -13.94 2.21 -6.72
CA PRO A 103 -13.80 2.55 -5.31
C PRO A 103 -12.71 1.74 -4.61
N VAL A 104 -12.28 2.23 -3.45
CA VAL A 104 -11.59 1.40 -2.45
C VAL A 104 -12.63 0.51 -1.79
N ILE A 105 -12.42 -0.81 -1.83
CA ILE A 105 -13.32 -1.79 -1.19
C ILE A 105 -12.58 -2.67 -0.20
N PHE A 106 -13.25 -2.99 0.91
CA PHE A 106 -12.81 -4.04 1.82
C PHE A 106 -13.69 -5.28 1.65
N VAL A 107 -13.03 -6.42 1.45
CA VAL A 107 -13.66 -7.72 1.20
C VAL A 107 -12.91 -8.82 1.94
N GLU A 108 -13.58 -9.91 2.28
CA GLU A 108 -12.90 -11.07 2.85
C GLU A 108 -11.97 -11.71 1.82
N ARG A 109 -10.71 -11.99 2.20
CA ARG A 109 -9.73 -12.66 1.33
C ARG A 109 -10.26 -13.96 0.75
N GLN A 110 -11.01 -14.72 1.54
CA GLN A 110 -11.68 -15.96 1.11
C GLN A 110 -12.54 -15.73 -0.15
N ARG A 111 -13.33 -14.65 -0.17
CA ARG A 111 -14.24 -14.37 -1.29
C ARG A 111 -13.48 -14.02 -2.56
N VAL A 112 -12.37 -13.31 -2.46
CA VAL A 112 -11.50 -13.00 -3.60
C VAL A 112 -10.92 -14.28 -4.21
N LEU A 113 -10.42 -15.20 -3.38
CA LEU A 113 -9.91 -16.50 -3.85
C LEU A 113 -11.02 -17.33 -4.49
N GLN A 114 -12.20 -17.38 -3.86
CA GLN A 114 -13.36 -18.10 -4.34
C GLN A 114 -13.76 -17.61 -5.73
N VAL A 115 -13.95 -16.30 -5.89
CA VAL A 115 -14.36 -15.72 -7.18
C VAL A 115 -13.29 -15.97 -8.25
N LEU A 116 -12.01 -15.76 -7.95
CA LEU A 116 -10.92 -16.06 -8.90
C LEU A 116 -10.89 -17.52 -9.32
N PHE A 117 -11.19 -18.44 -8.41
CA PHE A 117 -11.25 -19.87 -8.72
C PHE A 117 -12.46 -20.22 -9.58
N GLU A 118 -13.65 -19.74 -9.20
CA GLU A 118 -14.92 -20.01 -9.91
C GLU A 118 -14.93 -19.45 -11.33
N HIS A 119 -14.15 -18.41 -11.61
CA HIS A 119 -14.00 -17.82 -12.95
C HIS A 119 -12.95 -18.49 -13.84
N LEU A 120 -12.20 -19.47 -13.33
CA LEU A 120 -11.30 -20.24 -14.17
C LEU A 120 -12.11 -21.10 -15.16
N PRO A 121 -11.80 -21.06 -16.48
CA PRO A 121 -12.50 -21.89 -17.47
C PRO A 121 -12.41 -23.38 -17.19
N ASP A 122 -11.30 -23.83 -16.61
CA ASP A 122 -11.09 -25.22 -16.17
C ASP A 122 -10.52 -25.25 -14.76
N THR A 123 -11.41 -25.42 -13.78
CA THR A 123 -11.05 -25.52 -12.36
C THR A 123 -10.23 -26.76 -12.03
N LYS A 124 -10.22 -27.80 -12.89
CA LYS A 124 -9.41 -29.01 -12.69
C LYS A 124 -7.91 -28.74 -12.82
N ARG A 125 -7.53 -27.61 -13.40
CA ARG A 125 -6.13 -27.14 -13.46
C ARG A 125 -5.60 -26.70 -12.10
N VAL A 126 -6.47 -26.51 -11.09
CA VAL A 126 -6.06 -26.23 -9.70
C VAL A 126 -6.08 -27.53 -8.90
N LEU A 127 -4.90 -28.08 -8.68
CA LEU A 127 -4.70 -29.34 -7.96
C LEU A 127 -4.51 -29.05 -6.47
N LEU A 128 -5.52 -29.41 -5.68
CA LEU A 128 -5.52 -29.29 -4.22
C LEU A 128 -4.73 -30.42 -3.56
N GLY A 129 -4.27 -30.18 -2.32
CA GLY A 129 -3.45 -31.12 -1.55
C GLY A 129 -2.06 -31.37 -2.14
N LYS A 130 -1.65 -30.61 -3.18
CA LYS A 130 -0.36 -30.73 -3.87
C LYS A 130 0.69 -29.86 -3.18
N LYS A 131 1.11 -30.30 -1.99
CA LYS A 131 2.19 -29.64 -1.25
C LYS A 131 3.53 -29.89 -1.95
N VAL A 132 4.07 -28.86 -2.59
CA VAL A 132 5.39 -28.92 -3.24
C VAL A 132 6.51 -29.01 -2.19
N ILE A 133 7.42 -29.95 -2.40
CA ILE A 133 8.56 -30.24 -1.51
C ILE A 133 9.91 -30.07 -2.19
N ASP A 134 9.94 -30.07 -3.52
CA ASP A 134 11.16 -29.88 -4.28
C ASP A 134 10.86 -29.26 -5.65
N VAL A 135 11.79 -28.46 -6.13
CA VAL A 135 11.73 -27.81 -7.43
C VAL A 135 13.13 -27.83 -8.00
N THR A 136 13.26 -28.26 -9.25
CA THR A 136 14.51 -28.30 -10.00
C THR A 136 14.30 -27.71 -11.38
N ALA A 137 15.20 -26.82 -11.80
CA ALA A 137 15.25 -26.32 -13.16
C ALA A 137 16.61 -26.68 -13.76
N SER A 138 16.59 -27.39 -14.88
CA SER A 138 17.75 -27.60 -15.74
C SER A 138 17.58 -26.85 -17.07
N ASP A 139 18.61 -26.94 -17.92
CA ASP A 139 18.55 -26.32 -19.25
C ASP A 139 17.45 -26.95 -20.12
N ASP A 140 17.20 -28.26 -19.99
CA ASP A 140 16.20 -28.93 -20.82
C ASP A 140 14.78 -28.82 -20.26
N LYS A 141 14.61 -28.93 -18.94
CA LYS A 141 13.28 -28.96 -18.31
C LYS A 141 13.28 -28.54 -16.84
N ALA A 142 12.13 -28.03 -16.40
CA ALA A 142 11.84 -27.81 -15.01
C ALA A 142 10.92 -28.92 -14.46
N ILE A 143 11.18 -29.38 -13.24
CA ILE A 143 10.38 -30.41 -12.56
C ILE A 143 9.96 -29.90 -11.18
N VAL A 144 8.66 -30.03 -10.88
CA VAL A 144 8.08 -29.73 -9.57
C VAL A 144 7.61 -31.02 -8.92
N LYS A 145 8.10 -31.30 -7.71
CA LYS A 145 7.78 -32.52 -6.95
C LYS A 145 6.90 -32.22 -5.75
N CYS A 146 5.82 -32.98 -5.63
CA CYS A 146 4.86 -32.91 -4.54
C CYS A 146 5.13 -33.95 -3.45
N LEU A 147 4.63 -33.70 -2.24
CA LEU A 147 4.77 -34.57 -1.08
C LEU A 147 4.19 -35.97 -1.30
N ASP A 148 3.14 -36.08 -2.12
CA ASP A 148 2.48 -37.33 -2.48
C ASP A 148 3.25 -38.15 -3.54
N GLY A 149 4.45 -37.70 -3.94
CA GLY A 149 5.29 -38.35 -4.95
C GLY A 149 4.98 -37.95 -6.39
N THR A 150 3.94 -37.16 -6.65
CA THR A 150 3.63 -36.69 -8.01
C THR A 150 4.64 -35.65 -8.49
N ASN A 151 4.99 -35.73 -9.78
CA ASN A 151 5.93 -34.82 -10.44
C ASN A 151 5.26 -34.14 -11.63
N TYR A 152 5.58 -32.87 -11.86
CA TYR A 152 5.07 -32.09 -12.97
C TYR A 152 6.21 -31.41 -13.73
N GLU A 153 6.29 -31.64 -15.03
CA GLU A 153 7.23 -30.96 -15.92
C GLU A 153 6.68 -29.60 -16.36
N ALA A 154 7.57 -28.61 -16.48
CA ALA A 154 7.29 -27.24 -16.86
C ALA A 154 8.41 -26.65 -17.74
N ASP A 155 8.07 -25.65 -18.54
CA ASP A 155 9.05 -24.76 -19.17
C ASP A 155 9.35 -23.55 -18.26
N ILE A 156 8.36 -23.08 -17.50
CA ILE A 156 8.46 -21.99 -16.51
C ILE A 156 7.81 -22.44 -15.18
N ILE A 157 8.52 -22.19 -14.07
CA ILE A 157 7.98 -22.40 -12.72
C ILE A 157 7.71 -21.05 -12.08
N VAL A 158 6.48 -20.86 -11.61
CA VAL A 158 6.07 -19.64 -10.91
C VAL A 158 5.85 -19.90 -9.42
N GLY A 159 6.64 -19.28 -8.56
CA GLY A 159 6.48 -19.28 -7.12
C GLY A 159 5.45 -18.24 -6.66
N ALA A 160 4.23 -18.69 -6.37
CA ALA A 160 3.14 -17.92 -5.76
C ALA A 160 2.78 -18.45 -4.36
N ASP A 161 3.76 -19.08 -3.70
CA ASP A 161 3.70 -19.90 -2.48
C ASP A 161 3.97 -19.10 -1.18
N GLY A 162 3.85 -17.78 -1.26
CA GLY A 162 3.82 -16.88 -0.11
C GLY A 162 5.15 -16.78 0.65
N ILE A 163 5.09 -16.27 1.89
CA ILE A 163 6.30 -15.90 2.64
C ILE A 163 7.26 -17.08 2.88
N HIS A 164 6.73 -18.28 3.07
CA HIS A 164 7.54 -19.49 3.25
C HIS A 164 7.85 -20.20 1.92
N SER A 165 7.92 -19.45 0.82
CA SER A 165 8.16 -19.95 -0.54
C SER A 165 9.31 -20.97 -0.63
N ILE A 166 8.98 -22.16 -1.12
CA ILE A 166 9.96 -23.19 -1.45
C ILE A 166 10.63 -22.88 -2.78
N THR A 167 9.87 -22.31 -3.72
CA THR A 167 10.35 -21.91 -5.04
C THR A 167 11.47 -20.88 -4.91
N ARG A 168 11.27 -19.83 -4.11
CA ARG A 168 12.30 -18.83 -3.79
C ARG A 168 13.55 -19.49 -3.23
N ARG A 169 13.40 -20.33 -2.19
CA ARG A 169 14.56 -20.96 -1.53
C ARG A 169 15.36 -21.83 -2.49
N LYS A 170 14.68 -22.53 -3.40
CA LYS A 170 15.34 -23.35 -4.41
C LYS A 170 16.04 -22.53 -5.48
N MET A 171 15.37 -21.53 -6.04
CA MET A 171 15.96 -20.59 -6.98
C MET A 171 17.27 -19.99 -6.41
N ILE A 172 17.26 -19.52 -5.15
CA ILE A 172 18.48 -18.96 -4.51
C ILE A 172 19.58 -20.01 -4.35
N ARG A 173 19.24 -21.25 -3.95
CA ARG A 173 20.24 -22.33 -3.83
C ARG A 173 20.87 -22.65 -5.19
N ASP A 174 20.05 -22.75 -6.23
CA ASP A 174 20.52 -23.08 -7.57
C ASP A 174 21.43 -21.97 -8.11
N ILE A 175 21.13 -20.69 -7.83
CA ILE A 175 22.04 -19.57 -8.17
C ILE A 175 23.39 -19.72 -7.46
N ILE A 176 23.38 -19.99 -6.15
CA ILE A 176 24.60 -20.13 -5.36
C ILE A 176 25.46 -21.29 -5.88
N SER A 177 24.82 -22.42 -6.22
CA SER A 177 25.51 -23.61 -6.73
C SER A 177 26.04 -23.42 -8.15
N ASN A 178 25.28 -22.81 -9.05
CA ASN A 178 25.63 -22.69 -10.46
C ASN A 178 26.42 -21.41 -10.78
N CYS A 179 26.38 -20.41 -9.91
CA CYS A 179 27.13 -19.15 -10.05
C CYS A 179 27.88 -18.84 -8.73
N PRO A 180 29.02 -19.51 -8.46
CA PRO A 180 29.78 -19.33 -7.21
C PRO A 180 30.33 -17.90 -7.02
N ARG A 181 30.44 -17.12 -8.10
CA ARG A 181 30.83 -15.71 -8.10
C ARG A 181 29.65 -14.74 -8.01
N SER A 182 28.42 -15.24 -7.87
CA SER A 182 27.26 -14.38 -7.68
C SER A 182 27.42 -13.57 -6.39
N HIS A 183 26.95 -12.32 -6.39
CA HIS A 183 26.93 -11.48 -5.19
C HIS A 183 25.91 -11.97 -4.15
N ILE A 184 25.17 -13.05 -4.45
CA ILE A 184 24.20 -13.68 -3.58
C ILE A 184 24.96 -14.59 -2.60
N SER A 185 25.05 -14.15 -1.35
CA SER A 185 25.73 -14.95 -0.32
C SER A 185 24.80 -16.03 0.24
N HIS A 186 25.40 -17.11 0.77
CA HIS A 186 24.68 -18.13 1.54
C HIS A 186 23.89 -17.53 2.73
N GLY A 187 24.28 -16.33 3.22
CA GLY A 187 23.56 -15.60 4.27
C GLY A 187 22.20 -15.05 3.84
N GLN A 188 21.91 -14.93 2.54
CA GLN A 188 20.59 -14.53 2.03
C GLN A 188 19.57 -15.68 2.01
N LEU A 189 20.01 -16.94 2.22
CA LEU A 189 19.13 -18.08 2.45
C LEU A 189 18.48 -17.98 3.84
N GLY A 190 17.26 -17.46 3.89
CA GLY A 190 16.46 -17.42 5.12
C GLY A 190 16.77 -16.24 6.06
N ARG A 191 17.17 -15.10 5.51
CA ARG A 191 17.28 -13.80 6.21
C ARG A 191 16.65 -12.66 5.42
N VAL A 192 15.63 -12.94 4.61
CA VAL A 192 15.07 -11.87 3.76
C VAL A 192 13.98 -11.10 4.47
N PHE A 193 13.16 -11.81 5.22
CA PHE A 193 12.06 -11.19 5.94
C PHE A 193 12.45 -10.93 7.38
N THR A 194 12.02 -9.79 7.88
CA THR A 194 12.08 -9.45 9.30
C THR A 194 10.66 -9.19 9.79
N ALA A 195 10.46 -9.27 11.10
CA ALA A 195 9.23 -8.82 11.73
C ALA A 195 9.58 -7.95 12.93
N GLN A 196 9.09 -6.72 12.94
CA GLN A 196 9.16 -5.83 14.11
C GLN A 196 7.79 -5.67 14.76
N TYR A 197 6.73 -5.76 13.96
CA TYR A 197 5.36 -5.58 14.40
C TYR A 197 4.63 -6.92 14.41
N ALA A 198 3.58 -7.01 15.22
CA ALA A 198 2.59 -8.07 15.19
C ALA A 198 1.20 -7.46 14.96
N ALA A 199 0.30 -8.25 14.39
CA ALA A 199 -1.08 -7.85 14.15
C ALA A 199 -2.04 -8.82 14.83
N VAL A 200 -3.02 -8.29 15.54
CA VAL A 200 -4.28 -8.99 15.79
C VAL A 200 -5.31 -8.40 14.84
N PHE A 201 -5.79 -9.19 13.90
CA PHE A 201 -6.82 -8.75 12.96
C PHE A 201 -8.07 -9.58 13.12
N GLY A 202 -9.20 -9.03 12.70
CA GLY A 202 -10.45 -9.76 12.73
C GLY A 202 -11.56 -9.13 11.94
N LEU A 203 -12.68 -9.83 12.02
CA LEU A 203 -13.93 -9.49 11.40
C LEU A 203 -14.99 -9.44 12.48
N SER A 204 -15.77 -8.37 12.53
CA SER A 204 -16.87 -8.23 13.48
C SER A 204 -18.19 -7.95 12.79
N ARG A 205 -19.27 -8.37 13.46
CA ARG A 205 -20.64 -7.98 13.12
C ARG A 205 -20.84 -6.46 13.33
N PRO A 206 -21.90 -5.87 12.76
CA PRO A 206 -22.24 -4.48 12.99
C PRO A 206 -22.22 -4.12 14.48
N THR A 207 -21.53 -3.03 14.80
CA THR A 207 -21.35 -2.55 16.17
C THR A 207 -21.83 -1.10 16.24
N PRO A 208 -22.64 -0.70 17.26
CA PRO A 208 -23.09 0.68 17.41
C PRO A 208 -21.95 1.70 17.35
N GLY A 209 -22.18 2.84 16.71
CA GLY A 209 -21.17 3.90 16.48
C GLY A 209 -20.29 3.69 15.24
N MET A 210 -20.22 2.48 14.69
CA MET A 210 -19.48 2.18 13.47
C MET A 210 -20.35 2.41 12.23
N LYS A 211 -19.92 3.33 11.36
CA LYS A 211 -20.71 3.81 10.21
C LYS A 211 -20.21 3.18 8.90
N ILE A 212 -21.13 2.67 8.08
CA ILE A 212 -20.82 2.07 6.76
C ILE A 212 -20.12 3.08 5.87
N GLY A 213 -19.11 2.62 5.11
CA GLY A 213 -18.34 3.46 4.19
C GLY A 213 -17.24 4.28 4.88
N HIS A 214 -17.12 4.17 6.21
CA HIS A 214 -16.04 4.81 6.95
C HIS A 214 -14.87 3.86 7.16
N CYS A 215 -13.66 4.40 7.05
CA CYS A 215 -12.47 3.83 7.66
C CYS A 215 -11.94 4.75 8.76
N ASN A 216 -11.44 4.14 9.83
CA ASN A 216 -10.85 4.83 10.97
C ASN A 216 -9.43 4.31 11.20
N ARG A 217 -8.52 5.24 11.48
CA ARG A 217 -7.14 4.97 11.86
C ARG A 217 -6.88 5.58 13.23
N THR A 218 -6.30 4.83 14.16
CA THR A 218 -5.87 5.37 15.45
C THR A 218 -4.35 5.35 15.49
N PHE A 219 -3.75 6.52 15.71
CA PHE A 219 -2.29 6.66 15.83
C PHE A 219 -1.91 6.78 17.31
N ALA A 220 -0.95 5.96 17.75
CA ALA A 220 -0.58 5.86 19.16
C ALA A 220 0.88 5.43 19.34
N ASP A 221 1.39 5.59 20.56
CA ASP A 221 2.76 5.25 20.91
C ASP A 221 2.95 3.72 20.99
N GLY A 222 3.65 3.16 20.00
CA GLY A 222 4.01 1.73 19.92
C GLY A 222 2.91 0.81 19.35
N PHE A 223 1.77 1.36 18.94
CA PHE A 223 0.68 0.59 18.32
C PHE A 223 -0.21 1.48 17.45
N SER A 224 -1.02 0.88 16.59
CA SER A 224 -2.07 1.58 15.85
C SER A 224 -3.29 0.70 15.64
N PHE A 225 -4.44 1.32 15.38
CA PHE A 225 -5.63 0.61 14.91
C PHE A 225 -5.97 1.03 13.50
N PHE A 226 -6.46 0.07 12.71
CA PHE A 226 -7.16 0.33 11.46
C PHE A 226 -8.49 -0.40 11.50
N ASN A 227 -9.57 0.25 11.10
CA ASN A 227 -10.82 -0.42 10.80
C ASN A 227 -11.52 0.17 9.58
N ALA A 228 -12.27 -0.67 8.87
CA ALA A 228 -13.09 -0.29 7.73
C ALA A 228 -14.44 -0.99 7.84
N VAL A 229 -15.51 -0.21 7.66
CA VAL A 229 -16.88 -0.72 7.72
C VAL A 229 -17.40 -0.90 6.31
N GLY A 230 -17.42 -2.16 5.87
CA GLY A 230 -17.89 -2.56 4.55
C GLY A 230 -19.41 -2.65 4.46
N ARG A 231 -19.87 -3.38 3.43
CA ARG A 231 -21.29 -3.61 3.16
C ARG A 231 -21.96 -4.31 4.35
N LYS A 232 -23.26 -4.05 4.55
CA LYS A 232 -24.07 -4.62 5.66
C LYS A 232 -23.52 -4.33 7.06
N GLY A 233 -22.63 -3.35 7.23
CA GLY A 233 -22.03 -2.98 8.51
C GLY A 233 -20.96 -3.95 9.01
N GLN A 234 -20.43 -4.82 8.15
CA GLN A 234 -19.33 -5.72 8.50
C GLN A 234 -18.05 -4.91 8.77
N ILE A 235 -17.38 -5.18 9.89
CA ILE A 235 -16.22 -4.41 10.33
C ILE A 235 -14.97 -5.26 10.17
N PHE A 236 -14.07 -4.84 9.28
CA PHE A 236 -12.71 -5.34 9.20
C PHE A 236 -11.83 -4.50 10.12
N TRP A 237 -11.10 -5.11 11.04
CA TRP A 237 -10.27 -4.39 11.99
C TRP A 237 -8.92 -5.04 12.23
N PHE A 238 -7.95 -4.21 12.58
CA PHE A 238 -6.56 -4.58 12.80
C PHE A 238 -6.01 -3.75 13.97
N LEU A 239 -5.37 -4.43 14.91
CA LEU A 239 -4.50 -3.88 15.92
C LEU A 239 -3.07 -4.23 15.51
N PHE A 240 -2.25 -3.21 15.26
CA PHE A 240 -0.82 -3.37 14.98
C PHE A 240 -0.03 -2.97 16.22
N ARG A 241 0.91 -3.78 16.68
CA ARG A 241 1.75 -3.47 17.85
C ARG A 241 3.22 -3.71 17.57
N ASP A 242 4.08 -2.80 18.03
CA ASP A 242 5.52 -3.01 18.04
C ASP A 242 5.86 -4.12 19.04
N MET A 243 6.70 -5.07 18.64
CA MET A 243 7.19 -6.15 19.50
C MET A 243 8.44 -5.75 20.30
N GLY A 244 8.91 -4.51 20.15
CA GLY A 244 10.03 -3.91 20.87
C GLY A 244 11.42 -4.29 20.32
N LYS A 245 11.49 -5.16 19.30
CA LYS A 245 12.71 -5.51 18.59
C LYS A 245 12.41 -6.05 17.19
N VAL A 246 13.42 -6.03 16.33
CA VAL A 246 13.38 -6.62 15.00
C VAL A 246 13.79 -8.10 15.10
N TYR A 247 12.91 -9.00 14.67
CA TYR A 247 13.16 -10.43 14.58
C TYR A 247 13.67 -10.79 13.19
N SER A 248 14.68 -11.66 13.12
CA SER A 248 15.10 -12.28 11.86
C SER A 248 14.12 -13.38 11.45
N GLU A 249 14.03 -13.73 10.17
CA GLU A 249 13.11 -14.76 9.62
C GLU A 249 13.04 -16.06 10.45
N LYS A 250 14.16 -16.50 11.03
CA LYS A 250 14.25 -17.73 11.82
C LYS A 250 13.73 -17.58 13.25
N ASP A 251 13.75 -16.36 13.77
CA ASP A 251 13.42 -16.03 15.16
C ASP A 251 12.01 -15.44 15.30
N ILE A 252 11.29 -15.24 14.18
CA ILE A 252 9.94 -14.67 14.18
C ILE A 252 9.03 -15.54 15.08
N PRO A 253 8.40 -14.95 16.11
CA PRO A 253 7.59 -15.71 17.05
C PRO A 253 6.31 -16.23 16.37
N ARG A 254 5.89 -17.43 16.78
CA ARG A 254 4.55 -17.93 16.50
C ARG A 254 3.63 -17.57 17.67
N PHE A 255 2.52 -16.92 17.37
CA PHE A 255 1.55 -16.54 18.38
C PHE A 255 0.53 -17.67 18.62
N ASP A 256 0.30 -17.95 19.89
CA ASP A 256 -0.72 -18.89 20.35
C ASP A 256 -2.10 -18.25 20.22
N GLN A 257 -2.93 -18.80 19.34
CA GLN A 257 -4.25 -18.24 19.04
C GLN A 257 -5.19 -18.31 20.26
N ASN A 258 -4.92 -19.17 21.25
CA ASN A 258 -5.70 -19.23 22.49
C ASN A 258 -5.36 -18.09 23.47
N LYS A 259 -4.29 -17.33 23.21
CA LYS A 259 -3.82 -16.24 24.08
C LYS A 259 -4.15 -14.84 23.54
N ILE A 260 -4.93 -14.75 22.47
CA ILE A 260 -5.30 -13.47 21.85
C ILE A 260 -5.90 -12.50 22.88
N GLU A 261 -6.83 -12.97 23.72
CA GLU A 261 -7.49 -12.09 24.70
C GLU A 261 -6.50 -11.50 25.72
N LYS A 262 -5.50 -12.30 26.13
CA LYS A 262 -4.41 -11.83 26.99
C LYS A 262 -3.54 -10.82 26.26
N ASP A 263 -3.20 -11.08 25.00
CA ASP A 263 -2.32 -10.22 24.20
C ASP A 263 -2.94 -8.86 23.88
N ILE A 264 -4.27 -8.79 23.74
CA ILE A 264 -4.98 -7.55 23.45
C ILE A 264 -5.46 -6.78 24.68
N ALA A 265 -5.43 -7.39 25.87
CA ALA A 265 -5.96 -6.81 27.10
C ALA A 265 -5.54 -5.33 27.34
N PRO A 266 -4.26 -4.93 27.09
CA PRO A 266 -3.83 -3.53 27.25
C PRO A 266 -4.54 -2.53 26.32
N PHE A 267 -5.12 -3.00 25.22
CA PHE A 267 -5.68 -2.18 24.15
C PHE A 267 -7.22 -2.12 24.17
N LEU A 268 -7.88 -2.95 24.97
CA LEU A 268 -9.35 -3.08 24.99
C LEU A 268 -10.09 -1.76 25.26
N ASN A 269 -9.54 -0.92 26.14
CA ASN A 269 -10.16 0.36 26.53
C ASN A 269 -9.81 1.53 25.60
N LYS A 270 -8.98 1.31 24.57
CA LYS A 270 -8.55 2.35 23.64
C LYS A 270 -9.61 2.62 22.58
N TYR A 271 -9.68 3.87 22.11
CA TYR A 271 -10.65 4.28 21.10
C TYR A 271 -10.23 3.88 19.68
N VAL A 272 -11.21 3.41 18.91
CA VAL A 272 -11.04 2.99 17.51
C VAL A 272 -11.92 3.78 16.54
N ALA A 273 -12.89 4.53 17.07
CA ALA A 273 -13.73 5.50 16.37
C ALA A 273 -14.43 6.42 17.39
N GLU A 274 -15.29 7.31 16.90
CA GLU A 274 -16.10 8.25 17.69
C GLU A 274 -16.92 7.51 18.76
N GLY A 275 -16.50 7.61 20.02
CA GLY A 275 -17.20 6.97 21.15
C GLY A 275 -17.15 5.44 21.17
N VAL A 276 -16.39 4.79 20.27
CA VAL A 276 -16.28 3.32 20.19
C VAL A 276 -14.90 2.87 20.66
N ARG A 277 -14.87 1.93 21.60
CA ARG A 277 -13.64 1.31 22.11
C ARG A 277 -13.35 -0.01 21.42
N PHE A 278 -12.10 -0.45 21.45
CA PHE A 278 -11.69 -1.70 20.83
C PHE A 278 -12.46 -2.91 21.36
N GLN A 279 -12.74 -2.94 22.67
CA GLN A 279 -13.57 -4.00 23.29
C GLN A 279 -14.96 -4.13 22.65
N ASP A 280 -15.56 -3.04 22.16
CA ASP A 280 -16.93 -3.04 21.66
C ASP A 280 -16.99 -3.79 20.32
N ILE A 281 -16.01 -3.55 19.44
CA ILE A 281 -15.89 -4.30 18.19
C ILE A 281 -15.36 -5.72 18.43
N PHE A 282 -14.48 -5.93 19.42
CA PHE A 282 -13.90 -7.25 19.70
C PHE A 282 -14.92 -8.24 20.31
N LYS A 283 -15.87 -7.77 21.13
CA LYS A 283 -16.99 -8.58 21.63
C LYS A 283 -17.86 -9.13 20.51
N ASN A 284 -18.04 -8.36 19.44
CA ASN A 284 -18.85 -8.73 18.27
C ASN A 284 -18.06 -9.48 17.17
N ARG A 285 -16.85 -9.96 17.48
CA ARG A 285 -15.99 -10.65 16.51
C ARG A 285 -16.64 -11.95 16.03
N VAL A 286 -16.56 -12.18 14.72
CA VAL A 286 -16.87 -13.44 14.04
C VAL A 286 -15.63 -14.33 14.05
N ARG A 287 -14.47 -13.75 13.72
CA ARG A 287 -13.17 -14.44 13.74
C ARG A 287 -12.05 -13.43 13.93
N CYS A 288 -10.93 -13.91 14.46
CA CYS A 288 -9.70 -13.14 14.56
C CYS A 288 -8.49 -14.07 14.54
N ALA A 289 -7.33 -13.52 14.21
CA ALA A 289 -6.06 -14.22 14.31
C ALA A 289 -4.95 -13.26 14.76
N HIS A 290 -3.93 -13.81 15.40
CA HIS A 290 -2.74 -13.09 15.83
C HIS A 290 -1.54 -13.60 15.06
N VAL A 291 -0.89 -12.70 14.32
CA VAL A 291 0.21 -13.03 13.42
C VAL A 291 1.37 -12.04 13.59
N PRO A 292 2.62 -12.46 13.34
CA PRO A 292 3.68 -11.50 13.07
C PRO A 292 3.35 -10.73 11.78
N ILE A 293 3.89 -9.51 11.66
CA ILE A 293 3.87 -8.76 10.42
C ILE A 293 5.27 -8.80 9.85
N GLU A 294 5.46 -9.70 8.91
CA GLU A 294 6.71 -9.76 8.19
C GLU A 294 6.78 -8.65 7.15
N GLU A 295 7.98 -8.12 6.95
CA GLU A 295 8.32 -7.17 5.91
C GLU A 295 9.68 -7.55 5.30
N GLY A 296 9.84 -7.31 4.01
CA GLY A 296 11.08 -7.64 3.31
C GLY A 296 10.95 -7.55 1.80
N PHE A 297 12.08 -7.40 1.12
CA PHE A 297 12.13 -7.23 -0.32
C PHE A 297 13.36 -7.94 -0.89
N LEU A 298 13.15 -8.89 -1.80
CA LEU A 298 14.21 -9.54 -2.54
C LEU A 298 14.61 -8.73 -3.77
N THR A 299 15.91 -8.73 -4.08
CA THR A 299 16.44 -8.24 -5.36
C THR A 299 16.47 -9.31 -6.45
N GLN A 300 16.27 -10.59 -6.09
CA GLN A 300 16.21 -11.70 -7.04
C GLN A 300 14.79 -12.27 -7.09
N TRP A 301 14.10 -12.07 -8.22
CA TRP A 301 12.72 -12.55 -8.41
C TRP A 301 12.61 -13.63 -9.49
N ALA A 302 13.55 -13.68 -10.42
CA ALA A 302 13.61 -14.67 -11.47
C ALA A 302 15.04 -15.21 -11.61
N TRP A 303 15.21 -16.40 -12.16
CA TRP A 303 16.52 -16.93 -12.59
C TRP A 303 16.27 -18.18 -13.43
N GLY A 304 16.87 -18.27 -14.63
CA GLY A 304 16.64 -19.39 -15.52
C GLY A 304 15.15 -19.55 -15.84
N ARG A 305 14.53 -20.63 -15.36
CA ARG A 305 13.11 -20.95 -15.54
C ARG A 305 12.22 -20.57 -14.34
N TYR A 306 12.81 -20.01 -13.28
CA TYR A 306 12.07 -19.59 -12.08
C TYR A 306 11.58 -18.15 -12.21
N ALA A 307 10.35 -17.91 -11.76
CA ALA A 307 9.83 -16.57 -11.48
C ALA A 307 9.03 -16.59 -10.18
N CYS A 308 9.23 -15.65 -9.27
CA CYS A 308 8.52 -15.58 -7.99
C CYS A 308 7.70 -14.28 -7.91
N ILE A 309 6.46 -14.38 -7.42
CA ILE A 309 5.51 -13.26 -7.34
C ILE A 309 4.84 -13.15 -5.97
N GLY A 310 4.37 -11.94 -5.65
CA GLY A 310 3.68 -11.63 -4.39
C GLY A 310 4.58 -11.78 -3.16
N ASP A 311 3.96 -12.21 -2.06
CA ASP A 311 4.61 -12.42 -0.75
C ASP A 311 5.83 -13.36 -0.79
N SER A 312 6.02 -14.12 -1.87
CA SER A 312 7.22 -14.95 -2.05
C SER A 312 8.49 -14.10 -2.19
N VAL A 313 8.41 -12.86 -2.69
CA VAL A 313 9.57 -12.01 -2.99
C VAL A 313 9.47 -10.58 -2.48
N HIS A 314 8.26 -10.10 -2.23
CA HIS A 314 8.03 -8.78 -1.65
C HIS A 314 6.93 -8.86 -0.61
N LYS A 315 7.23 -8.38 0.60
CA LYS A 315 6.28 -8.34 1.70
C LYS A 315 6.33 -6.95 2.32
N THR A 316 5.18 -6.31 2.37
CA THR A 316 4.99 -5.02 3.01
C THR A 316 3.99 -5.14 4.16
N THR A 317 4.17 -4.30 5.16
CA THR A 317 3.21 -4.14 6.24
C THR A 317 1.82 -3.73 5.69
N PRO A 318 0.72 -4.17 6.33
CA PRO A 318 -0.62 -4.12 5.74
C PRO A 318 -1.30 -2.74 5.82
N ASN A 319 -0.73 -1.76 6.51
CA ASN A 319 -1.41 -0.52 6.90
C ASN A 319 -1.90 0.34 5.71
N LEU A 320 -1.25 0.24 4.55
CA LEU A 320 -1.67 0.87 3.30
C LEU A 320 -2.47 -0.05 2.36
N GLY A 321 -2.70 -1.31 2.72
CA GLY A 321 -3.42 -2.27 1.90
C GLY A 321 -2.69 -2.71 0.63
N GLN A 322 -1.39 -2.42 0.51
CA GLN A 322 -0.64 -2.60 -0.74
C GLN A 322 -0.16 -4.03 -1.00
N GLY A 323 -0.12 -4.91 0.00
CA GLY A 323 0.39 -6.29 -0.18
C GLY A 323 -0.37 -7.08 -1.25
N GLY A 324 -1.69 -7.21 -1.10
CA GLY A 324 -2.52 -7.94 -2.07
C GLY A 324 -2.61 -7.25 -3.43
N ASN A 325 -2.66 -5.92 -3.48
CA ASN A 325 -2.65 -5.16 -4.74
C ASN A 325 -1.31 -5.31 -5.47
N GLY A 326 -0.19 -5.29 -4.75
CA GLY A 326 1.13 -5.56 -5.30
C GLY A 326 1.26 -6.98 -5.84
N ALA A 327 0.62 -7.95 -5.20
CA ALA A 327 0.54 -9.33 -5.67
C ALA A 327 -0.29 -9.47 -6.96
N ILE A 328 -1.43 -8.77 -7.05
CA ILE A 328 -2.26 -8.66 -8.26
C ILE A 328 -1.46 -8.05 -9.42
N GLU A 329 -0.80 -6.91 -9.19
CA GLU A 329 0.05 -6.26 -10.20
C GLU A 329 1.22 -7.14 -10.64
N SER A 330 1.90 -7.83 -9.70
CA SER A 330 2.99 -8.75 -10.03
C SER A 330 2.54 -9.91 -10.91
N ALA A 331 1.35 -10.48 -10.64
CA ALA A 331 0.80 -11.55 -11.45
C ALA A 331 0.40 -11.06 -12.86
N ALA A 332 -0.24 -9.90 -12.98
CA ALA A 332 -0.60 -9.31 -14.28
C ALA A 332 0.64 -8.98 -15.13
N SER A 333 1.64 -8.35 -14.51
CA SER A 333 2.91 -8.02 -15.15
C SER A 333 3.65 -9.27 -15.64
N LEU A 334 3.71 -10.33 -14.82
CA LEU A 334 4.33 -11.59 -15.22
C LEU A 334 3.55 -12.28 -16.34
N ALA A 335 2.21 -12.22 -16.31
CA ALA A 335 1.38 -12.76 -17.39
C ALA A 335 1.73 -12.11 -18.73
N ASN A 336 1.91 -10.78 -18.78
CA ASN A 336 2.33 -10.08 -20.00
C ASN A 336 3.65 -10.63 -20.55
N THR A 337 4.63 -10.87 -19.68
CA THR A 337 5.92 -11.45 -20.06
C THR A 337 5.78 -12.88 -20.57
N ILE A 338 5.02 -13.73 -19.89
CA ILE A 338 4.80 -15.12 -20.30
C ILE A 338 4.08 -15.18 -21.66
N VAL A 339 3.07 -14.34 -21.87
CA VAL A 339 2.36 -14.23 -23.17
C VAL A 339 3.29 -13.75 -24.27
N SER A 340 4.15 -12.77 -23.97
CA SER A 340 5.18 -12.33 -24.91
C SER A 340 6.13 -13.46 -25.31
N ILE A 341 6.61 -14.25 -24.34
CA ILE A 341 7.45 -15.44 -24.60
C ILE A 341 6.70 -16.47 -25.46
N ALA A 342 5.44 -16.74 -25.15
CA ALA A 342 4.63 -17.70 -25.90
C ALA A 342 4.41 -17.28 -27.37
N HIS A 343 4.31 -15.97 -27.64
CA HIS A 343 4.09 -15.44 -28.99
C HIS A 343 5.37 -15.13 -29.78
N SER A 344 6.49 -14.87 -29.11
CA SER A 344 7.76 -14.49 -29.76
C SER A 344 8.54 -15.69 -30.30
N VAL A 345 8.33 -16.88 -29.74
CA VAL A 345 9.14 -18.06 -30.08
C VAL A 345 8.44 -18.92 -31.13
N LYS A 346 9.14 -19.20 -32.24
CA LYS A 346 8.86 -20.43 -33.01
C LYS A 346 9.19 -21.61 -32.09
N LEU A 347 8.16 -22.27 -31.53
CA LEU A 347 8.22 -23.29 -30.45
C LEU A 347 9.19 -24.48 -30.69
N GLU A 348 9.85 -24.55 -31.84
CA GLU A 348 10.85 -25.55 -32.18
C GLU A 348 12.19 -25.35 -31.42
N SER A 349 12.44 -24.19 -30.80
CA SER A 349 13.65 -23.96 -29.99
C SER A 349 13.49 -22.94 -28.84
N LEU A 350 12.60 -23.20 -27.87
CA LEU A 350 12.50 -22.39 -26.64
C LEU A 350 13.79 -22.54 -25.80
N SER A 351 14.74 -21.61 -25.98
CA SER A 351 16.02 -21.68 -25.29
C SER A 351 15.92 -21.06 -23.88
N VAL A 352 16.56 -21.69 -22.89
CA VAL A 352 16.65 -21.16 -21.51
C VAL A 352 17.17 -19.73 -21.46
N PRO A 353 18.19 -19.34 -22.27
CA PRO A 353 18.67 -17.96 -22.28
C PRO A 353 17.58 -16.94 -22.62
N GLU A 354 16.68 -17.25 -23.56
CA GLU A 354 15.60 -16.33 -23.96
C GLU A 354 14.53 -16.20 -22.86
N ILE A 355 14.15 -17.31 -22.24
CA ILE A 355 13.24 -17.32 -21.07
C ILE A 355 13.87 -16.51 -19.94
N SER A 356 15.12 -16.81 -19.59
CA SER A 356 15.82 -16.17 -18.48
C SER A 356 15.97 -14.68 -18.72
N ALA A 357 16.36 -14.26 -19.92
CA ALA A 357 16.51 -12.84 -20.25
C ALA A 357 15.18 -12.08 -20.11
N SER A 358 14.09 -12.66 -20.61
CA SER A 358 12.74 -12.07 -20.53
C SER A 358 12.26 -11.95 -19.09
N LEU A 359 12.46 -13.00 -18.28
CA LEU A 359 12.08 -13.00 -16.87
C LEU A 359 12.97 -12.06 -16.03
N ASP A 360 14.26 -11.96 -16.34
CA ASP A 360 15.18 -11.03 -15.66
C ASP A 360 14.82 -9.56 -15.97
N GLU A 361 14.47 -9.26 -17.21
CA GLU A 361 14.00 -7.93 -17.60
C GLU A 361 12.69 -7.57 -16.88
N TRP A 362 11.72 -8.49 -16.88
CA TRP A 362 10.49 -8.35 -16.12
C TRP A 362 10.75 -8.08 -14.64
N ALA A 363 11.60 -8.90 -14.01
CA ALA A 363 11.94 -8.77 -12.61
C ALA A 363 12.53 -7.38 -12.31
N ARG A 364 13.51 -6.92 -13.10
CA ARG A 364 14.12 -5.59 -12.93
C ARG A 364 13.11 -4.46 -13.07
N SER A 365 12.20 -4.56 -14.03
CA SER A 365 11.15 -3.54 -14.24
C SER A 365 10.21 -3.48 -13.03
N ARG A 366 9.63 -4.63 -12.65
CA ARG A 366 8.63 -4.72 -11.59
C ARG A 366 9.18 -4.39 -10.21
N GLN A 367 10.44 -4.72 -9.94
CA GLN A 367 11.11 -4.45 -8.68
C GLN A 367 11.20 -2.96 -8.35
N ARG A 368 11.45 -2.09 -9.34
CA ARG A 368 11.56 -0.63 -9.11
C ARG A 368 10.29 -0.10 -8.43
N ARG A 369 9.14 -0.52 -8.95
CA ARG A 369 7.81 -0.15 -8.45
C ARG A 369 7.52 -0.72 -7.09
N MET A 370 7.71 -2.02 -6.96
CA MET A 370 7.37 -2.70 -5.73
C MET A 370 8.26 -2.27 -4.56
N LYS A 371 9.53 -1.90 -4.81
CA LYS A 371 10.42 -1.38 -3.77
C LYS A 371 9.87 -0.11 -3.12
N LEU A 372 9.43 0.85 -3.93
CA LEU A 372 8.84 2.10 -3.46
C LEU A 372 7.55 1.86 -2.67
N ILE A 373 6.69 0.94 -3.15
CA ILE A 373 5.46 0.55 -2.47
C ILE A 373 5.75 -0.08 -1.11
N CYS A 374 6.72 -1.01 -1.05
CA CYS A 374 7.14 -1.64 0.20
C CYS A 374 7.69 -0.61 1.19
N ASP A 375 8.60 0.27 0.74
CA ASP A 375 9.20 1.29 1.60
C ASP A 375 8.14 2.24 2.16
N LEU A 376 7.18 2.64 1.33
CA LEU A 376 6.08 3.49 1.73
C LEU A 376 5.16 2.81 2.76
N GLY A 377 4.73 1.57 2.49
CA GLY A 377 3.90 0.80 3.44
C GLY A 377 4.60 0.61 4.79
N ASN A 378 5.86 0.19 4.76
CA ASN A 378 6.67 -0.07 5.95
C ASN A 378 6.92 1.22 6.76
N SER A 379 7.18 2.34 6.09
CA SER A 379 7.32 3.64 6.76
C SER A 379 6.00 4.13 7.35
N PHE A 380 4.88 3.86 6.67
CA PHE A 380 3.56 4.26 7.14
C PHE A 380 3.14 3.51 8.42
N THR A 381 3.48 2.24 8.56
CA THR A 381 3.24 1.49 9.81
C THR A 381 3.97 2.13 11.01
N ARG A 382 5.22 2.55 10.81
CA ARG A 382 6.02 3.24 11.83
C ARG A 382 5.46 4.63 12.16
N LEU A 383 4.92 5.32 11.15
CA LEU A 383 4.21 6.58 11.29
C LEU A 383 2.98 6.45 12.19
N GLU A 384 2.10 5.49 11.90
CA GLU A 384 0.87 5.29 12.69
C GLU A 384 1.17 4.84 14.13
N ALA A 385 2.25 4.07 14.34
CA ALA A 385 2.68 3.59 15.65
C ALA A 385 3.62 4.55 16.40
N PHE A 386 3.82 5.78 15.89
CA PHE A 386 4.71 6.79 16.47
C PHE A 386 6.08 6.22 16.90
N HIS A 387 6.66 5.38 16.03
CA HIS A 387 7.84 4.59 16.37
C HIS A 387 9.03 5.46 16.81
N THR A 388 9.20 6.64 16.20
CA THR A 388 10.19 7.66 16.60
C THR A 388 9.52 9.01 16.88
N LEU A 389 10.24 9.93 17.52
CA LEU A 389 9.76 11.31 17.70
C LEU A 389 9.46 12.01 16.37
N LYS A 390 10.23 11.70 15.32
CA LYS A 390 9.98 12.19 13.96
C LYS A 390 8.66 11.65 13.41
N ASP A 391 8.43 10.35 13.55
CA ASP A 391 7.20 9.69 13.12
C ASP A 391 5.99 10.25 13.89
N LYS A 392 6.15 10.51 15.18
CA LYS A 392 5.14 11.18 16.01
C LYS A 392 4.80 12.58 15.52
N ALA A 393 5.81 13.42 15.33
CA ALA A 393 5.62 14.79 14.85
C ALA A 393 4.94 14.80 13.46
N LEU A 394 5.43 13.96 12.53
CA LEU A 394 4.87 13.85 11.19
C LEU A 394 3.46 13.26 11.20
N GLY A 395 3.20 12.22 11.98
CA GLY A 395 1.90 11.56 12.06
C GLY A 395 0.82 12.47 12.64
N LEU A 396 1.16 13.27 13.67
CA LEU A 396 0.25 14.29 14.21
C LEU A 396 0.01 15.43 13.22
N TYR A 397 1.05 15.89 12.52
CA TYR A 397 0.91 16.91 11.49
C TYR A 397 0.01 16.43 10.35
N LEU A 398 0.25 15.22 9.83
CA LEU A 398 -0.56 14.64 8.77
C LEU A 398 -2.00 14.40 9.22
N GLY A 399 -2.18 13.85 10.43
CA GLY A 399 -3.49 13.59 11.02
C GLY A 399 -4.33 14.84 11.22
N LYS A 400 -3.72 16.00 11.46
CA LYS A 400 -4.43 17.25 11.76
C LYS A 400 -4.55 18.20 10.57
N TYR A 401 -3.51 18.31 9.73
CA TYR A 401 -3.41 19.36 8.71
C TYR A 401 -3.33 18.82 7.28
N GLN A 402 -3.08 17.52 7.06
CA GLN A 402 -2.92 16.92 5.74
C GLN A 402 -3.66 15.58 5.65
N VAL A 403 -4.93 15.57 6.07
CA VAL A 403 -5.75 14.35 6.14
C VAL A 403 -5.96 13.69 4.77
N ASP A 404 -5.91 14.46 3.68
CA ASP A 404 -6.02 13.91 2.32
C ASP A 404 -4.73 13.23 1.83
N ALA A 405 -3.60 13.40 2.52
CA ALA A 405 -2.32 12.85 2.07
C ALA A 405 -2.37 11.34 1.84
N ILE A 406 -3.22 10.61 2.59
CA ILE A 406 -3.42 9.18 2.37
C ILE A 406 -4.15 8.92 1.06
N ALA A 407 -5.18 9.70 0.72
CA ALA A 407 -5.86 9.57 -0.57
C ALA A 407 -4.92 9.93 -1.74
N ASP A 408 -4.07 10.95 -1.56
CA ASP A 408 -3.05 11.33 -2.54
C ASP A 408 -2.00 10.21 -2.73
N ILE A 409 -1.54 9.58 -1.65
CA ILE A 409 -0.67 8.39 -1.68
C ILE A 409 -1.34 7.24 -2.45
N LEU A 410 -2.62 6.96 -2.18
CA LEU A 410 -3.36 5.92 -2.90
C LEU A 410 -3.48 6.24 -4.39
N CYS A 411 -3.64 7.52 -4.75
CA CYS A 411 -3.67 7.96 -6.14
C CYS A 411 -2.29 7.80 -6.81
N ASP A 412 -1.23 8.30 -6.19
CA ASP A 412 0.13 8.23 -6.74
C ASP A 412 0.59 6.77 -6.92
N THR A 413 0.17 5.87 -6.01
CA THR A 413 0.39 4.44 -6.17
C THR A 413 -0.50 3.84 -7.26
N THR A 414 -1.73 4.32 -7.46
CA THR A 414 -2.66 3.73 -8.44
C THR A 414 -2.39 4.11 -9.90
N VAL A 415 -2.04 5.37 -10.18
CA VAL A 415 -2.02 5.91 -11.56
C VAL A 415 -1.12 5.12 -12.52
N GLY A 416 0.03 4.64 -12.03
CA GLY A 416 0.98 3.81 -12.79
C GLY A 416 0.91 2.32 -12.47
N ALA A 417 -0.23 1.81 -11.97
CA ALA A 417 -0.41 0.38 -11.66
C ALA A 417 -0.44 -0.49 -12.92
N GLU A 418 0.06 -1.71 -12.84
CA GLU A 418 0.13 -2.63 -13.99
C GLU A 418 -1.22 -2.86 -14.69
N LYS A 419 -1.17 -3.40 -15.92
CA LYS A 419 -2.35 -3.85 -16.67
C LYS A 419 -2.06 -5.19 -17.32
N LEU A 420 -3.11 -5.93 -17.70
CA LEU A 420 -2.96 -7.04 -18.65
C LEU A 420 -2.89 -6.43 -20.06
N SER A 421 -1.74 -6.53 -20.73
CA SER A 421 -1.47 -5.84 -21.99
C SER A 421 -2.24 -6.41 -23.18
N PHE A 422 -2.59 -7.70 -23.11
CA PHE A 422 -3.33 -8.44 -24.12
C PHE A 422 -4.84 -8.41 -23.95
N LEU A 423 -5.35 -7.72 -22.92
CA LEU A 423 -6.78 -7.48 -22.71
C LEU A 423 -7.08 -5.99 -22.85
N PRO A 424 -8.27 -5.61 -23.37
CA PRO A 424 -8.67 -4.21 -23.42
C PRO A 424 -8.76 -3.60 -22.02
N LEU A 425 -8.60 -2.28 -21.92
CA LEU A 425 -8.92 -1.57 -20.69
C LEU A 425 -10.44 -1.53 -20.53
N PRO A 426 -10.99 -1.73 -19.31
CA PRO A 426 -12.42 -1.65 -19.09
C PRO A 426 -12.95 -0.23 -19.30
N GLU A 427 -14.19 -0.11 -19.79
CA GLU A 427 -14.83 1.18 -20.09
C GLU A 427 -14.87 2.12 -18.88
N LYS A 428 -15.07 1.56 -17.67
CA LYS A 428 -15.03 2.30 -16.39
C LYS A 428 -13.73 3.07 -16.17
N SER A 429 -12.63 2.62 -16.77
CA SER A 429 -11.32 3.27 -16.66
C SER A 429 -11.01 4.26 -17.79
N ALA A 430 -11.86 4.35 -18.81
CA ALA A 430 -11.67 5.24 -19.97
C ALA A 430 -12.18 6.66 -19.72
N HIS A 431 -13.28 6.81 -18.97
CA HIS A 431 -13.96 8.10 -18.72
C HIS A 431 -13.71 8.62 -17.30
N VAL A 432 -12.45 8.79 -16.93
CA VAL A 432 -12.05 9.13 -15.56
C VAL A 432 -11.18 10.39 -15.52
N THR A 433 -11.18 11.10 -14.39
CA THR A 433 -10.43 12.38 -14.29
C THR A 433 -8.93 12.19 -14.11
N MET A 434 -8.48 10.99 -13.75
CA MET A 434 -7.06 10.64 -13.65
C MET A 434 -6.81 9.30 -14.35
N PRO A 435 -6.74 9.30 -15.69
CA PRO A 435 -6.58 8.09 -16.47
C PRO A 435 -5.29 7.36 -16.13
N PHE A 436 -5.32 6.04 -16.32
CA PHE A 436 -4.15 5.19 -16.18
C PHE A 436 -3.01 5.70 -17.06
N ASP A 437 -1.83 5.86 -16.45
CA ASP A 437 -0.63 6.35 -17.13
C ASP A 437 0.61 5.70 -16.48
N PRO A 438 1.28 4.75 -17.16
CA PRO A 438 2.42 4.03 -16.62
C PRO A 438 3.65 4.93 -16.39
N GLU A 439 3.73 6.09 -17.05
CA GLU A 439 4.83 7.05 -16.88
C GLU A 439 4.64 7.96 -15.66
N LYS A 440 3.45 7.91 -15.02
CA LYS A 440 3.11 8.73 -13.85
C LYS A 440 3.10 7.91 -12.55
N GLY A 441 2.96 8.63 -11.44
CA GLY A 441 2.77 8.06 -10.10
C GLY A 441 4.04 8.06 -9.27
N ILE A 442 4.18 7.06 -8.40
CA ILE A 442 5.29 6.96 -7.43
C ILE A 442 6.71 7.00 -8.03
N HIS A 443 6.85 6.76 -9.33
CA HIS A 443 8.13 6.85 -10.06
C HIS A 443 8.47 8.26 -10.55
N ALA A 444 7.48 9.11 -10.75
CA ALA A 444 7.62 10.41 -11.38
C ALA A 444 8.16 11.46 -10.39
N ALA A 445 9.48 11.44 -10.17
CA ALA A 445 10.26 12.31 -9.26
C ALA A 445 9.75 12.31 -7.79
N PRO A 446 10.63 12.46 -6.78
CA PRO A 446 10.24 12.28 -5.38
C PRO A 446 9.34 13.43 -4.89
N ARG A 447 8.02 13.33 -5.08
CA ARG A 447 7.01 14.24 -4.51
C ARG A 447 7.03 14.26 -2.99
N VAL A 448 7.49 13.18 -2.34
CA VAL A 448 7.70 13.10 -0.88
C VAL A 448 8.78 14.08 -0.41
N ARG A 449 9.85 14.31 -1.20
CA ARG A 449 10.81 15.39 -0.92
C ARG A 449 10.13 16.76 -1.06
N SER A 450 9.23 16.92 -2.02
CA SER A 450 8.45 18.15 -2.16
C SER A 450 7.49 18.35 -0.97
N LEU A 451 6.89 17.30 -0.41
CA LEU A 451 6.00 17.41 0.76
C LEU A 451 6.77 17.81 2.02
N MET A 452 7.96 17.23 2.25
CA MET A 452 8.84 17.65 3.35
C MET A 452 9.41 19.06 3.13
N LEU A 453 9.81 19.42 1.91
CA LEU A 453 10.19 20.80 1.59
C LEU A 453 9.01 21.77 1.77
N ARG A 454 7.80 21.39 1.38
CA ARG A 454 6.56 22.18 1.57
C ARG A 454 6.21 22.35 3.05
N ALA A 455 6.52 21.36 3.90
CA ALA A 455 6.37 21.49 5.35
C ALA A 455 7.45 22.40 5.98
N LEU A 456 8.65 22.47 5.38
CA LEU A 456 9.74 23.35 5.81
C LEU A 456 9.61 24.79 5.29
N LEU A 457 8.98 24.98 4.13
CA LEU A 457 8.82 26.29 3.47
C LEU A 457 8.17 27.37 4.36
N PRO A 458 7.10 27.09 5.12
CA PRO A 458 6.53 28.04 6.08
C PRO A 458 7.56 28.46 7.14
N PHE A 459 8.35 27.51 7.66
CA PHE A 459 9.39 27.80 8.65
C PHE A 459 10.52 28.64 8.04
N ILE A 460 10.98 28.30 6.83
CA ILE A 460 12.03 29.05 6.13
C ILE A 460 11.55 30.46 5.77
N LEU A 461 10.31 30.63 5.30
CA LEU A 461 9.71 31.94 5.01
C LEU A 461 9.56 32.79 6.26
N ILE A 462 9.10 32.21 7.37
CA ILE A 462 9.00 32.91 8.66
C ILE A 462 10.39 33.39 9.14
N PHE A 463 11.42 32.55 9.04
CA PHE A 463 12.78 32.91 9.44
C PHE A 463 13.50 33.85 8.45
N ALA A 464 13.21 33.78 7.15
CA ALA A 464 13.84 34.60 6.11
C ALA A 464 13.24 36.01 6.01
N VAL A 465 11.95 36.17 6.33
CA VAL A 465 11.26 37.47 6.30
C VAL A 465 11.52 38.28 7.57
N GLN A 466 11.86 37.61 8.68
CA GLN A 466 12.09 38.22 10.00
C GLN A 466 13.16 39.34 10.00
N PRO A 467 14.34 39.19 9.37
CA PRO A 467 15.39 40.22 9.40
C PRO A 467 15.04 41.44 8.53
N THR A 468 14.40 41.21 7.38
CA THR A 468 14.02 42.26 6.42
C THR A 468 12.86 43.10 6.95
N VAL A 469 11.85 42.46 7.57
CA VAL A 469 10.77 43.17 8.26
C VAL A 469 11.31 43.93 9.47
N ARG A 470 12.23 43.34 10.24
CA ARG A 470 12.88 44.02 11.37
C ARG A 470 13.73 45.22 10.92
N GLY A 471 14.47 45.12 9.82
CA GLY A 471 15.26 46.22 9.25
C GLY A 471 14.41 47.33 8.63
N PHE A 472 13.34 46.98 7.92
CA PHE A 472 12.38 47.94 7.36
C PHE A 472 11.61 48.69 8.45
N MET A 473 11.23 48.01 9.54
CA MET A 473 10.59 48.65 10.69
C MET A 473 11.56 49.56 11.46
N ASN A 474 12.80 49.14 11.70
CA ASN A 474 13.80 49.99 12.38
C ASN A 474 14.12 51.28 11.60
N SER A 475 14.09 51.24 10.26
CA SER A 475 14.39 52.40 9.39
C SER A 475 13.21 53.37 9.19
N ARG A 476 11.97 52.94 9.45
CA ARG A 476 10.76 53.80 9.28
C ARG A 476 10.03 54.15 10.56
N ILE A 477 10.15 53.36 11.64
CA ILE A 477 9.40 53.56 12.89
C ILE A 477 10.24 54.31 13.95
N LEU A 478 11.57 54.34 13.82
CA LEU A 478 12.46 55.03 14.75
C LEU A 478 13.29 56.10 14.03
N LYS A 479 12.66 57.20 13.61
CA LYS A 479 13.39 58.48 13.67
C LYS A 479 13.30 58.97 15.11
N PRO A 480 14.41 59.25 15.80
CA PRO A 480 14.36 59.82 17.13
C PRO A 480 13.77 61.23 17.00
N VAL A 481 12.51 61.38 17.38
CA VAL A 481 11.90 62.71 17.53
C VAL A 481 12.48 63.30 18.80
N SER A 482 13.33 64.32 18.65
CA SER A 482 13.76 65.17 19.76
C SER A 482 12.54 65.93 20.28
N ILE A 483 12.14 65.63 21.52
CA ILE A 483 11.00 66.26 22.19
C ILE A 483 11.41 67.69 22.58
N SER A 484 10.84 68.70 21.92
CA SER A 484 10.72 70.05 22.47
C SER A 484 9.32 70.19 23.07
N TYR A 485 9.24 70.41 24.37
CA TYR A 485 8.01 70.68 25.09
C TYR A 485 7.43 72.03 24.64
N GLU A 486 6.28 72.03 23.96
CA GLU A 486 5.30 73.11 24.06
C GLU A 486 3.92 72.69 23.49
N HIS A 487 2.97 72.56 24.41
CA HIS A 487 1.51 72.72 24.35
C HIS A 487 0.60 71.89 23.39
N GLU A 488 -0.44 71.36 24.06
CA GLU A 488 -1.77 70.91 23.64
C GLU A 488 -1.94 69.55 22.93
N ALA A 489 -2.17 68.55 23.79
CA ALA A 489 -2.70 67.23 23.47
C ALA A 489 -4.25 67.25 23.39
N GLN A 490 -4.79 66.57 22.38
CA GLN A 490 -6.03 65.78 22.54
C GLN A 490 -5.70 64.33 22.21
N ALA A 491 -5.32 63.58 23.23
CA ALA A 491 -5.20 62.13 23.21
C ALA A 491 -6.54 61.52 23.68
N PHE A 492 -7.03 60.51 22.96
CA PHE A 492 -8.07 59.61 23.48
C PHE A 492 -7.37 58.44 24.19
N ASP A 493 -7.58 58.35 25.50
CA ASP A 493 -7.00 57.35 26.39
C ASP A 493 -7.84 56.06 26.39
N PHE A 494 -7.22 54.94 26.03
CA PHE A 494 -7.76 53.60 26.29
C PHE A 494 -6.61 52.73 26.82
N LEU A 495 -6.67 52.43 28.12
CA LEU A 495 -5.81 51.47 28.85
C LEU A 495 -4.32 51.85 29.03
N GLY A 496 -4.00 53.14 29.20
CA GLY A 496 -2.74 53.55 29.83
C GLY A 496 -1.45 53.19 29.08
N TYR A 497 -1.55 52.90 27.78
CA TYR A 497 -0.42 52.83 26.87
C TYR A 497 -0.66 53.85 25.74
N ASP A 498 0.25 54.83 25.61
CA ASP A 498 0.30 55.74 24.46
C ASP A 498 0.68 54.96 23.20
N ILE A 499 -0.31 54.41 22.50
CA ILE A 499 -0.10 53.72 21.23
C ILE A 499 -0.40 54.70 20.09
N ASN A 500 0.65 55.20 19.46
CA ASN A 500 0.60 56.07 18.28
C ASN A 500 -0.28 55.45 17.17
N TYR A 501 -1.15 56.25 16.53
CA TYR A 501 -2.07 55.85 15.45
C TYR A 501 -1.36 55.12 14.28
N GLN A 502 -0.09 55.45 14.03
CA GLN A 502 0.74 54.78 13.03
C GLN A 502 1.09 53.32 13.40
N SER A 503 1.19 53.01 14.69
CA SER A 503 1.48 51.66 15.21
C SER A 503 0.32 50.70 14.98
N ILE A 504 -0.93 51.20 15.07
CA ILE A 504 -2.15 50.42 14.81
C ILE A 504 -2.28 50.09 13.32
N GLN A 505 -1.96 51.03 12.43
CA GLN A 505 -1.94 50.78 10.98
C GLN A 505 -0.82 49.81 10.58
N ALA A 506 0.34 49.87 11.22
CA ALA A 506 1.44 48.92 11.01
C ALA A 506 1.05 47.50 11.45
N LEU A 507 0.36 47.34 12.59
CA LEU A 507 -0.18 46.04 13.02
C LEU A 507 -1.26 45.51 12.05
N ALA A 508 -2.15 46.38 11.57
CA ALA A 508 -3.19 46.00 10.61
C ALA A 508 -2.60 45.60 9.24
N ALA A 509 -1.55 46.29 8.79
CA ALA A 509 -0.81 45.92 7.58
C ALA A 509 -0.04 44.60 7.75
N MET A 510 0.55 44.36 8.94
CA MET A 510 1.18 43.08 9.28
C MET A 510 0.18 41.92 9.26
N SER A 511 -1.03 42.12 9.79
CA SER A 511 -2.12 41.13 9.69
C SER A 511 -2.43 40.82 8.23
N ARG A 512 -2.68 41.85 7.40
CA ARG A 512 -3.08 41.65 5.99
C ARG A 512 -1.99 40.98 5.14
N ILE A 513 -0.71 41.27 5.38
CA ILE A 513 0.40 40.62 4.67
C ILE A 513 0.56 39.17 5.13
N ALA A 514 0.39 38.89 6.43
CA ALA A 514 0.36 37.53 6.94
C ALA A 514 -0.82 36.72 6.37
N ASP A 515 -2.00 37.34 6.27
CA ASP A 515 -3.20 36.75 5.68
C ASP A 515 -3.02 36.48 4.18
N LEU A 516 -2.44 37.43 3.42
CA LEU A 516 -2.16 37.26 1.99
C LEU A 516 -1.06 36.21 1.74
N GLY A 517 -0.04 36.15 2.60
CA GLY A 517 0.98 35.12 2.58
C GLY A 517 0.42 33.74 2.88
N ALA A 518 -0.54 33.64 3.80
CA ALA A 518 -1.28 32.41 4.05
C ALA A 518 -2.13 32.01 2.84
N ILE A 519 -2.82 32.95 2.19
CA ILE A 519 -3.62 32.71 0.99
C ILE A 519 -2.75 32.24 -0.19
N LEU A 520 -1.62 32.90 -0.45
CA LEU A 520 -0.69 32.51 -1.51
C LEU A 520 0.02 31.18 -1.18
N GLY A 521 0.28 30.92 0.09
CA GLY A 521 0.78 29.62 0.56
C GLY A 521 -0.22 28.50 0.34
N ILE A 522 -1.50 28.73 0.68
CA ILE A 522 -2.61 27.81 0.40
C ILE A 522 -2.76 27.61 -1.12
N TRP A 523 -2.72 28.69 -1.91
CA TRP A 523 -2.81 28.66 -3.36
C TRP A 523 -1.66 27.87 -4.01
N ALA A 524 -0.43 28.04 -3.53
CA ALA A 524 0.73 27.27 -3.99
C ALA A 524 0.70 25.80 -3.55
N LEU A 525 0.17 25.51 -2.36
CA LEU A 525 -0.04 24.15 -1.86
C LEU A 525 -1.13 23.42 -2.66
N GLU A 526 -2.24 24.09 -2.96
CA GLU A 526 -3.38 23.53 -3.68
C GLU A 526 -3.14 23.38 -5.19
N SER A 527 -2.46 24.33 -5.82
CA SER A 527 -2.07 24.22 -7.24
C SER A 527 -1.12 23.07 -7.55
N CYS A 528 -0.45 22.54 -6.52
CA CYS A 528 0.44 21.39 -6.63
C CYS A 528 -0.22 20.04 -6.27
N ARG A 529 -1.49 20.02 -5.84
CA ARG A 529 -2.25 18.78 -5.61
C ARG A 529 -2.79 18.29 -6.95
N THR A 530 -2.32 17.13 -7.40
CA THR A 530 -2.80 16.46 -8.64
C THR A 530 -4.30 16.22 -8.64
N GLY A 531 -4.92 16.19 -7.46
CA GLY A 531 -6.38 16.09 -7.29
C GLY A 531 -7.20 17.34 -7.65
N ASN A 532 -6.57 18.52 -7.77
CA ASN A 532 -7.25 19.80 -7.98
C ASN A 532 -6.92 20.49 -9.31
N VAL A 533 -6.03 19.91 -10.12
CA VAL A 533 -5.70 20.45 -11.45
C VAL A 533 -6.93 20.50 -12.37
N ALA A 534 -7.92 19.62 -12.16
CA ALA A 534 -9.17 19.64 -12.93
C ALA A 534 -10.25 20.58 -12.36
N THR A 535 -10.23 20.91 -11.07
CA THR A 535 -11.27 21.77 -10.44
C THR A 535 -11.09 23.25 -10.80
N LEU A 536 -9.86 23.66 -11.13
CA LEU A 536 -9.52 25.05 -11.42
C LEU A 536 -9.50 25.41 -12.91
N MET A 537 -9.53 24.42 -13.82
CA MET A 537 -9.74 24.70 -15.26
C MET A 537 -11.22 24.75 -15.65
N SER A 538 -12.12 24.47 -14.70
CA SER A 538 -13.59 24.53 -14.88
C SER A 538 -14.25 25.74 -14.19
N LEU A 539 -13.45 26.65 -13.63
CA LEU A 539 -13.86 28.01 -13.20
C LEU A 539 -13.22 29.02 -14.15
#